data_AF-A0A9Q8QBT1-F1
#
_entry.id   AF-A0A9Q8QBT1-F1
#
_cell.length_a   1.000
_cell.length_b   1.000
_cell.length_c   1.000
_cell.angle_alpha   90.00
_cell.angle_beta   90.00
_cell.angle_gamma   90.00
#
_symmetry.space_group_name_H-M   'P 1'
#
loop_
_entity.id
_entity.type
_entity.pdbx_description
1 polymer ?
#
loop_
_entity_poly.entity_id
_entity_poly.type
_entity_poly.pdbx_seq_one_letter_code
_entity_poly.pdbx_strand_id
1 'polypeptide(L)'
;MFRRSLKAVSLILLLSLTVVDAAPARARVQPRNTLGTSLTDFTGCKSDNDNNQQDFIKQAYKEAHAIVDVDGVKANIHWDSEAAVDFFGPPQFNKDQQGQIQAVLANVETVQPGYWWNPFGHSLQVRCDDPKKNCARGVTAYTLNPKGNEKPYVSFCPGFFNQYTLDKAVNNYKDDKNPEIKWDVDNYMNRGLIFLHELFHVDIAADSEKGEPNPKIFDISIRYNDTQGNIQGPRRAYTARFSKLLARFLPSSKAKNQKSTGYWVQRNVDNFSRYAMAKYVEGKIGGYPFLPLIYDKLLYPLDPGSRPGKSSLVAFQADNNSDAKVAVDTSDIDDDLDGQASVDATHMTDDVFEIGKPISADEYPESYAGWLDILKGKRDGICKVEVEEIWTCEDVASNLYASVKIIDASGKPVYTSPGSAHSPGQPINDSHPLKLKESGMDNTLTMIGEHTNDYIQFSYGSTSWTSTDTNGDASCKLVGNNWDKDGPKGCPNAMAVTRTFECQYPCAK
;
A
#
# COMPACT_ATOMS: atom_id res chain seq x y z
N MET A 1 -56.73 19.92 -24.46
CA MET A 1 -55.44 20.13 -25.15
C MET A 1 -54.35 20.36 -24.10
N PHE A 2 -53.56 19.35 -23.76
CA PHE A 2 -52.37 19.52 -22.92
C PHE A 2 -51.22 18.71 -23.52
N ARG A 3 -50.20 19.42 -24.01
CA ARG A 3 -48.93 18.87 -24.51
C ARG A 3 -48.11 18.33 -23.35
N ARG A 4 -47.77 17.04 -23.36
CA ARG A 4 -46.67 16.49 -22.56
C ARG A 4 -45.39 16.51 -23.38
N SER A 5 -44.38 17.17 -22.85
CA SER A 5 -43.00 17.18 -23.35
C SER A 5 -42.26 15.97 -22.77
N LEU A 6 -41.80 15.05 -23.63
CA LEU A 6 -40.80 14.04 -23.26
C LEU A 6 -39.41 14.66 -23.44
N LYS A 7 -38.65 14.77 -22.34
CA LYS A 7 -37.20 14.99 -22.40
C LYS A 7 -36.50 13.65 -22.59
N ALA A 8 -35.81 13.50 -23.71
CA ALA A 8 -34.89 12.39 -23.95
C ALA A 8 -33.62 12.60 -23.11
N VAL A 9 -33.25 11.58 -22.33
CA VAL A 9 -31.96 11.48 -21.66
C VAL A 9 -30.99 10.82 -22.64
N SER A 10 -30.05 11.58 -23.17
CA SER A 10 -28.94 11.05 -23.97
C SER A 10 -27.96 10.32 -23.07
N LEU A 11 -27.97 9.00 -23.16
CA LEU A 11 -26.94 8.12 -22.60
C LEU A 11 -25.70 8.21 -23.49
N ILE A 12 -24.68 8.96 -23.06
CA ILE A 12 -23.38 9.01 -23.74
C ILE A 12 -22.60 7.76 -23.35
N LEU A 13 -22.54 6.81 -24.28
CA LEU A 13 -21.74 5.59 -24.21
C LEU A 13 -20.29 5.95 -24.61
N LEU A 14 -19.41 6.14 -23.65
CA LEU A 14 -17.96 6.23 -23.89
C LEU A 14 -17.38 4.82 -23.98
N LEU A 15 -17.21 4.35 -25.21
CA LEU A 15 -16.63 3.04 -25.53
C LEU A 15 -15.40 3.27 -26.42
N SER A 16 -14.21 3.26 -25.82
CA SER A 16 -12.96 2.93 -26.52
C SER A 16 -11.88 2.52 -25.52
N LEU A 17 -12.01 1.32 -24.95
CA LEU A 17 -10.86 0.59 -24.44
C LEU A 17 -10.27 -0.17 -25.62
N THR A 18 -9.09 0.26 -26.07
CA THR A 18 -8.25 -0.57 -26.93
C THR A 18 -7.89 -1.82 -26.14
N VAL A 19 -8.54 -2.93 -26.50
CA VAL A 19 -8.17 -4.26 -26.03
C VAL A 19 -6.78 -4.54 -26.60
N VAL A 20 -5.75 -4.29 -25.80
CA VAL A 20 -4.42 -4.85 -26.05
C VAL A 20 -4.61 -6.35 -25.95
N ASP A 21 -4.31 -7.10 -27.02
CA ASP A 21 -4.53 -8.54 -27.14
C ASP A 21 -4.09 -9.28 -25.87
N ALA A 22 -5.07 -9.65 -25.03
CA ALA A 22 -4.85 -10.47 -23.86
C ALA A 22 -4.54 -11.88 -24.35
N ALA A 23 -3.31 -12.36 -24.08
CA ALA A 23 -2.98 -13.76 -24.32
C ALA A 23 -3.94 -14.64 -23.50
N PRO A 24 -4.44 -15.75 -24.05
CA PRO A 24 -5.40 -16.59 -23.32
C PRO A 24 -4.80 -17.08 -22.00
N ALA A 25 -5.60 -17.03 -20.93
CA ALA A 25 -5.23 -17.58 -19.62
C ALA A 25 -4.72 -19.02 -19.80
N ARG A 26 -3.42 -19.22 -19.57
CA ARG A 26 -2.80 -20.55 -19.66
C ARG A 26 -3.40 -21.44 -18.56
N ALA A 27 -3.52 -22.74 -18.85
CA ALA A 27 -3.96 -23.74 -17.89
C ALA A 27 -3.18 -23.62 -16.56
N ARG A 28 -3.81 -23.98 -15.42
CA ARG A 28 -3.20 -23.93 -14.08
C ARG A 28 -1.75 -24.47 -14.15
N VAL A 29 -0.79 -23.57 -13.95
CA VAL A 29 0.62 -23.93 -13.87
C VAL A 29 0.82 -24.66 -12.55
N GLN A 30 1.07 -25.96 -12.62
CA GLN A 30 1.38 -26.78 -11.45
C GLN A 30 2.86 -26.62 -11.09
N PRO A 31 3.22 -26.54 -9.80
CA PRO A 31 4.61 -26.60 -9.37
C PRO A 31 5.29 -27.86 -9.92
N ARG A 32 6.47 -27.71 -10.51
CA ARG A 32 7.24 -28.82 -11.10
C ARG A 32 8.43 -29.22 -10.26
N ASN A 33 8.92 -28.31 -9.42
CA ASN A 33 10.02 -28.61 -8.51
C ASN A 33 9.46 -29.34 -7.27
N THR A 34 9.33 -30.67 -7.35
CA THR A 34 8.87 -31.49 -6.20
C THR A 34 10.03 -32.07 -5.39
N LEU A 35 11.27 -31.87 -5.86
CA LEU A 35 12.45 -32.52 -5.31
C LEU A 35 13.24 -31.58 -4.39
N GLY A 36 12.97 -30.28 -4.42
CA GLY A 36 13.67 -29.29 -3.62
C GLY A 36 15.13 -29.15 -4.05
N THR A 37 15.75 -28.06 -3.57
CA THR A 37 17.15 -27.76 -3.84
C THR A 37 17.99 -28.09 -2.62
N SER A 38 19.20 -28.64 -2.82
CA SER A 38 20.14 -28.92 -1.73
C SER A 38 21.39 -28.06 -1.86
N LEU A 39 21.86 -27.52 -0.75
CA LEU A 39 23.10 -26.74 -0.71
C LEU A 39 24.31 -27.70 -0.76
N THR A 40 25.20 -27.51 -1.74
CA THR A 40 26.41 -28.33 -1.91
C THR A 40 27.67 -27.47 -2.00
N ASP A 41 28.83 -28.13 -1.90
CA ASP A 41 30.11 -27.59 -2.40
C ASP A 41 30.49 -26.20 -1.85
N PHE A 42 30.25 -25.92 -0.54
CA PHE A 42 30.52 -24.67 0.20
C PHE A 42 31.96 -24.11 -0.01
N THR A 43 32.23 -23.58 -1.19
CA THR A 43 33.58 -23.31 -1.70
C THR A 43 34.06 -21.97 -1.18
N GLY A 44 35.28 -21.93 -0.64
CA GLY A 44 35.86 -20.72 -0.05
C GLY A 44 35.21 -20.28 1.27
N CYS A 45 34.22 -21.01 1.78
CA CYS A 45 33.54 -20.68 3.02
C CYS A 45 34.35 -21.11 4.24
N LYS A 46 34.60 -20.17 5.14
CA LYS A 46 35.26 -20.43 6.42
C LYS A 46 34.35 -21.27 7.32
N SER A 47 34.95 -22.26 7.96
CA SER A 47 34.36 -23.08 9.02
C SER A 47 35.35 -23.13 10.19
N ASP A 48 35.57 -22.00 10.86
CA ASP A 48 36.29 -21.94 12.12
C ASP A 48 35.33 -21.57 13.26
N ASN A 49 35.78 -21.76 14.50
CA ASN A 49 34.94 -21.66 15.71
C ASN A 49 34.33 -20.26 15.93
N ASP A 50 34.89 -19.22 15.29
CA ASP A 50 34.51 -17.83 15.52
C ASP A 50 33.77 -17.19 14.33
N ASN A 51 33.83 -17.77 13.12
CA ASN A 51 33.17 -17.26 11.91
C ASN A 51 32.70 -18.38 10.97
N ASN A 52 31.73 -19.18 11.41
CA ASN A 52 31.17 -20.23 10.56
C ASN A 52 30.21 -19.68 9.49
N GLN A 53 30.78 -19.21 8.38
CA GLN A 53 30.04 -18.71 7.22
C GLN A 53 29.04 -19.76 6.69
N GLN A 54 29.37 -21.04 6.78
CA GLN A 54 28.47 -22.10 6.35
C GLN A 54 27.21 -22.15 7.22
N ASP A 55 27.34 -21.95 8.53
CA ASP A 55 26.18 -21.94 9.43
C ASP A 55 25.30 -20.72 9.18
N PHE A 56 25.88 -19.55 8.93
CA PHE A 56 25.11 -18.36 8.54
C PHE A 56 24.32 -18.57 7.24
N ILE A 57 24.91 -19.23 6.24
CA ILE A 57 24.23 -19.54 4.97
C ILE A 57 23.14 -20.60 5.18
N LYS A 58 23.42 -21.68 5.93
CA LYS A 58 22.41 -22.71 6.26
C LYS A 58 21.26 -22.13 7.07
N GLN A 59 21.54 -21.20 7.98
CA GLN A 59 20.53 -20.46 8.73
C GLN A 59 19.71 -19.57 7.78
N ALA A 60 20.36 -18.76 6.95
CA ALA A 60 19.67 -17.91 5.98
C ALA A 60 18.78 -18.72 5.02
N TYR A 61 19.19 -19.93 4.65
CA TYR A 61 18.40 -20.84 3.83
C TYR A 61 17.10 -21.28 4.53
N LYS A 62 17.18 -21.62 5.83
CA LYS A 62 16.00 -21.90 6.66
C LYS A 62 15.10 -20.67 6.81
N GLU A 63 15.70 -19.50 6.98
CA GLU A 63 14.99 -18.22 7.11
C GLU A 63 14.29 -17.84 5.79
N ALA A 64 14.93 -18.06 4.63
CA ALA A 64 14.34 -17.86 3.31
C ALA A 64 13.09 -18.74 3.14
N HIS A 65 13.18 -20.02 3.47
CA HIS A 65 12.03 -20.92 3.48
C HIS A 65 10.92 -20.42 4.40
N ALA A 66 11.25 -20.00 5.64
CA ALA A 66 10.26 -19.47 6.57
C ALA A 66 9.51 -18.24 6.05
N ILE A 67 10.14 -17.41 5.20
CA ILE A 67 9.52 -16.24 4.58
C ILE A 67 8.51 -16.65 3.49
N VAL A 68 8.82 -17.66 2.66
CA VAL A 68 7.90 -18.13 1.60
C VAL A 68 6.86 -19.13 2.08
N ASP A 69 7.12 -19.85 3.17
CA ASP A 69 6.21 -20.80 3.83
C ASP A 69 5.14 -20.08 4.67
N VAL A 70 4.52 -19.06 4.09
CA VAL A 70 3.42 -18.29 4.68
C VAL A 70 2.15 -18.55 3.89
N ASP A 71 1.03 -18.75 4.57
CA ASP A 71 -0.28 -18.89 3.91
C ASP A 71 -0.62 -17.63 3.10
N GLY A 72 -1.11 -17.82 1.89
CA GLY A 72 -1.28 -16.74 0.93
C GLY A 72 -0.01 -16.40 0.17
N VAL A 73 1.17 -16.93 0.51
CA VAL A 73 2.40 -16.83 -0.30
C VAL A 73 2.64 -18.12 -1.08
N LYS A 74 2.87 -19.23 -0.37
CA LYS A 74 3.15 -20.55 -0.99
C LYS A 74 1.98 -21.09 -1.81
N ALA A 75 0.76 -20.70 -1.46
CA ALA A 75 -0.47 -21.10 -2.13
C ALA A 75 -1.59 -20.10 -1.83
N ASN A 76 -2.57 -20.06 -2.74
CA ASN A 76 -3.82 -19.30 -2.59
C ASN A 76 -3.60 -17.80 -2.33
N ILE A 77 -2.73 -17.15 -3.12
CA ILE A 77 -2.58 -15.69 -3.07
C ILE A 77 -3.96 -15.01 -3.18
N HIS A 78 -4.27 -14.19 -2.17
CA HIS A 78 -5.37 -13.24 -2.22
C HIS A 78 -4.92 -12.05 -3.07
N TRP A 79 -5.25 -12.08 -4.37
CA TRP A 79 -4.75 -11.10 -5.34
C TRP A 79 -5.19 -9.66 -5.08
N ASP A 80 -6.27 -9.49 -4.30
CA ASP A 80 -6.81 -8.21 -3.83
C ASP A 80 -6.30 -7.80 -2.44
N SER A 81 -5.46 -8.62 -1.79
CA SER A 81 -4.80 -8.24 -0.54
C SER A 81 -3.82 -7.09 -0.74
N GLU A 82 -3.58 -6.33 0.32
CA GLU A 82 -2.73 -5.13 0.28
C GLU A 82 -1.30 -5.44 -0.19
N ALA A 83 -0.72 -6.54 0.27
CA ALA A 83 0.58 -7.01 -0.19
C ALA A 83 0.59 -7.37 -1.68
N ALA A 84 -0.44 -8.08 -2.16
CA ALA A 84 -0.49 -8.51 -3.55
C ALA A 84 -0.67 -7.31 -4.49
N VAL A 85 -1.50 -6.35 -4.11
CA VAL A 85 -1.72 -5.13 -4.89
C VAL A 85 -0.48 -4.23 -4.90
N ASP A 86 0.26 -4.12 -3.78
CA ASP A 86 1.49 -3.34 -3.70
C ASP A 86 2.62 -3.92 -4.56
N PHE A 87 2.79 -5.25 -4.56
CA PHE A 87 3.94 -5.89 -5.23
C PHE A 87 3.60 -6.52 -6.57
N PHE A 88 2.34 -6.77 -6.92
CA PHE A 88 1.96 -7.31 -8.22
C PHE A 88 0.96 -6.43 -8.97
N GLY A 89 0.47 -5.35 -8.36
CA GLY A 89 -0.55 -4.48 -8.92
C GLY A 89 -1.96 -5.08 -8.77
N PRO A 90 -3.02 -4.29 -9.01
CA PRO A 90 -4.39 -4.80 -8.93
C PRO A 90 -4.64 -6.00 -9.87
N PRO A 91 -5.47 -6.99 -9.43
CA PRO A 91 -5.63 -8.29 -10.09
C PRO A 91 -5.89 -8.23 -11.60
N GLN A 92 -6.67 -7.25 -12.06
CA GLN A 92 -7.03 -7.09 -13.46
C GLN A 92 -5.84 -6.75 -14.37
N PHE A 93 -4.73 -6.23 -13.84
CA PHE A 93 -3.52 -5.90 -14.60
C PHE A 93 -2.46 -7.01 -14.60
N ASN A 94 -2.68 -8.07 -13.81
CA ASN A 94 -1.78 -9.23 -13.73
C ASN A 94 -2.49 -10.58 -13.89
N LYS A 95 -3.80 -10.60 -14.18
CA LYS A 95 -4.65 -11.80 -14.23
C LYS A 95 -4.04 -12.97 -15.00
N ASP A 96 -3.45 -12.69 -16.16
CA ASP A 96 -2.86 -13.71 -17.05
C ASP A 96 -1.51 -14.26 -16.54
N GLN A 97 -0.92 -13.60 -15.54
CA GLN A 97 0.36 -13.93 -14.91
C GLN A 97 0.20 -14.51 -13.49
N GLN A 98 -0.99 -14.44 -12.90
CA GLN A 98 -1.27 -14.91 -11.54
C GLN A 98 -0.86 -16.37 -11.32
N GLY A 99 -1.13 -17.23 -12.30
CA GLY A 99 -0.76 -18.65 -12.24
C GLY A 99 0.76 -18.86 -12.20
N GLN A 100 1.52 -18.14 -13.02
CA GLN A 100 2.98 -18.20 -13.05
C GLN A 100 3.58 -17.63 -11.76
N ILE A 101 3.09 -16.48 -11.30
CA ILE A 101 3.56 -15.86 -10.05
C ILE A 101 3.37 -16.82 -8.88
N GLN A 102 2.18 -17.42 -8.74
CA GLN A 102 1.91 -18.43 -7.72
C GLN A 102 2.82 -19.65 -7.86
N ALA A 103 3.05 -20.13 -9.09
CA ALA A 103 3.90 -21.30 -9.34
C ALA A 103 5.37 -21.04 -8.98
N VAL A 104 5.90 -19.85 -9.27
CA VAL A 104 7.26 -19.45 -8.86
C VAL A 104 7.40 -19.50 -7.34
N LEU A 105 6.47 -18.87 -6.61
CA LEU A 105 6.49 -18.86 -5.14
C LEU A 105 6.37 -20.27 -4.56
N ALA A 106 5.49 -21.10 -5.12
CA ALA A 106 5.32 -22.48 -4.70
C ALA A 106 6.57 -23.34 -5.01
N ASN A 107 7.20 -23.17 -6.17
CA ASN A 107 8.43 -23.89 -6.51
C ASN A 107 9.58 -23.49 -5.57
N VAL A 108 9.73 -22.21 -5.25
CA VAL A 108 10.76 -21.73 -4.31
C VAL A 108 10.43 -22.13 -2.86
N GLU A 109 9.17 -22.32 -2.48
CA GLU A 109 8.85 -22.89 -1.16
C GLU A 109 9.36 -24.34 -1.01
N THR A 110 9.35 -25.13 -2.09
CA THR A 110 9.89 -26.51 -2.03
C THR A 110 11.41 -26.58 -1.81
N VAL A 111 12.10 -25.44 -1.96
CA VAL A 111 13.53 -25.25 -1.72
C VAL A 111 13.76 -25.19 -0.20
N GLN A 112 13.60 -26.35 0.45
CA GLN A 112 13.66 -26.50 1.90
C GLN A 112 14.96 -27.20 2.36
N PRO A 113 15.45 -26.88 3.57
CA PRO A 113 16.53 -27.61 4.22
C PRO A 113 16.08 -29.00 4.72
N GLY A 114 15.99 -29.98 3.81
CA GLY A 114 16.28 -31.37 4.13
C GLY A 114 15.25 -32.44 3.77
N TYR A 115 15.73 -33.49 3.10
CA TYR A 115 15.77 -34.87 3.60
C TYR A 115 17.08 -35.48 3.06
N TRP A 116 17.94 -36.05 3.90
CA TRP A 116 19.30 -36.49 3.50
C TRP A 116 19.33 -37.58 2.41
N TRP A 117 18.18 -38.18 2.11
CA TRP A 117 17.96 -39.19 1.08
C TRP A 117 17.22 -38.65 -0.14
N ASN A 118 17.68 -37.52 -0.70
CA ASN A 118 17.28 -37.13 -2.05
C ASN A 118 18.43 -37.33 -3.06
N PRO A 119 18.62 -38.57 -3.56
CA PRO A 119 19.67 -38.88 -4.54
C PRO A 119 19.44 -38.24 -5.93
N PHE A 120 18.34 -37.50 -6.12
CA PHE A 120 17.96 -36.86 -7.38
C PHE A 120 17.72 -35.33 -7.24
N GLY A 121 18.11 -34.73 -6.10
CA GLY A 121 17.84 -33.31 -5.81
C GLY A 121 18.65 -32.33 -6.65
N HIS A 122 18.04 -31.18 -6.96
CA HIS A 122 18.69 -30.08 -7.64
C HIS A 122 19.80 -29.52 -6.73
N SER A 123 21.07 -29.66 -7.12
CA SER A 123 22.20 -29.18 -6.30
C SER A 123 22.47 -27.71 -6.59
N LEU A 124 22.45 -26.87 -5.56
CA LEU A 124 22.87 -25.47 -5.60
C LEU A 124 24.22 -25.36 -4.91
N GLN A 125 25.25 -25.03 -5.67
CA GLN A 125 26.57 -24.81 -5.10
C GLN A 125 26.58 -23.51 -4.31
N VAL A 126 27.14 -23.56 -3.10
CA VAL A 126 27.35 -22.38 -2.25
C VAL A 126 28.80 -21.94 -2.37
N ARG A 127 29.00 -20.63 -2.54
CA ARG A 127 30.34 -20.04 -2.63
C ARG A 127 30.47 -18.86 -1.68
N CYS A 128 31.61 -18.78 -1.00
CA CYS A 128 32.05 -17.59 -0.25
C CYS A 128 33.32 -17.00 -0.87
N ASP A 129 33.87 -17.65 -1.90
CA ASP A 129 34.80 -17.02 -2.83
C ASP A 129 34.04 -16.26 -3.93
N ASP A 130 34.75 -15.39 -4.63
CA ASP A 130 34.19 -14.51 -5.65
C ASP A 130 34.84 -14.78 -7.02
N PRO A 131 34.49 -15.90 -7.67
CA PRO A 131 35.14 -16.32 -8.91
C PRO A 131 34.95 -15.32 -10.05
N LYS A 132 33.89 -14.50 -10.02
CA LYS A 132 33.60 -13.48 -11.03
C LYS A 132 34.08 -12.08 -10.67
N LYS A 133 34.59 -11.88 -9.45
CA LYS A 133 34.98 -10.55 -8.91
C LYS A 133 33.79 -9.58 -8.86
N ASN A 134 32.65 -10.15 -8.50
CA ASN A 134 31.34 -9.55 -8.49
C ASN A 134 30.95 -8.97 -7.12
N CYS A 135 31.68 -9.33 -6.06
CA CYS A 135 31.52 -8.75 -4.73
C CYS A 135 32.12 -7.33 -4.65
N ALA A 136 31.52 -6.40 -5.39
CA ALA A 136 31.78 -4.98 -5.30
C ALA A 136 31.13 -4.36 -4.05
N ARG A 137 31.44 -3.08 -3.79
CA ARG A 137 30.84 -2.34 -2.66
C ARG A 137 29.31 -2.32 -2.78
N GLY A 138 28.62 -2.80 -1.75
CA GLY A 138 27.16 -2.80 -1.66
C GLY A 138 26.47 -4.07 -2.17
N VAL A 139 27.20 -4.99 -2.81
CA VAL A 139 26.66 -6.29 -3.23
C VAL A 139 26.75 -7.26 -2.05
N THR A 140 25.63 -7.89 -1.71
CA THR A 140 25.53 -8.84 -0.60
C THR A 140 25.64 -10.28 -1.09
N ALA A 141 25.06 -10.60 -2.25
CA ALA A 141 25.22 -11.88 -2.92
C ALA A 141 25.02 -11.70 -4.44
N TYR A 142 25.31 -12.76 -5.19
CA TYR A 142 24.89 -12.89 -6.58
C TYR A 142 24.71 -14.36 -6.95
N THR A 143 23.80 -14.60 -7.90
CA THR A 143 23.52 -15.93 -8.45
C THR A 143 24.15 -16.08 -9.82
N LEU A 144 24.43 -17.32 -10.21
CA LEU A 144 24.74 -17.70 -11.59
C LEU A 144 24.03 -18.99 -11.98
N ASN A 145 23.51 -19.02 -13.20
CA ASN A 145 22.99 -20.23 -13.87
C ASN A 145 23.88 -20.59 -15.07
N PRO A 146 25.01 -21.30 -14.86
CA PRO A 146 25.88 -21.73 -15.95
C PRO A 146 25.18 -22.63 -16.96
N LYS A 147 25.67 -22.64 -18.20
CA LYS A 147 25.22 -23.58 -19.23
C LYS A 147 26.04 -24.87 -19.16
N GLY A 148 25.43 -25.99 -19.55
CA GLY A 148 26.10 -27.28 -19.63
C GLY A 148 26.06 -28.06 -18.31
N ASN A 149 27.20 -28.63 -17.90
CA ASN A 149 27.26 -29.52 -16.73
C ASN A 149 27.67 -28.80 -15.43
N GLU A 150 27.96 -27.50 -15.48
CA GLU A 150 28.28 -26.72 -14.28
C GLU A 150 26.97 -26.43 -13.51
N LYS A 151 26.99 -26.66 -12.20
CA LYS A 151 25.83 -26.47 -11.33
C LYS A 151 25.54 -24.96 -11.16
N PRO A 152 24.28 -24.55 -10.99
CA PRO A 152 23.98 -23.20 -10.54
C PRO A 152 24.61 -22.96 -9.17
N TYR A 153 24.97 -21.71 -8.88
CA TYR A 153 25.56 -21.33 -7.60
C TYR A 153 25.14 -19.94 -7.14
N VAL A 154 25.21 -19.75 -5.82
CA VAL A 154 25.12 -18.44 -5.18
C VAL A 154 26.46 -18.14 -4.51
N SER A 155 27.01 -16.96 -4.82
CA SER A 155 28.20 -16.41 -4.18
C SER A 155 27.79 -15.36 -3.15
N PHE A 156 28.14 -15.59 -1.88
CA PHE A 156 27.86 -14.68 -0.77
C PHE A 156 29.03 -13.75 -0.51
N CYS A 157 28.78 -12.45 -0.64
CA CYS A 157 29.77 -11.40 -0.46
C CYS A 157 29.93 -10.99 1.01
N PRO A 158 31.02 -10.30 1.39
CA PRO A 158 31.25 -9.89 2.78
C PRO A 158 30.07 -9.13 3.42
N GLY A 159 29.36 -8.31 2.63
CA GLY A 159 28.20 -7.55 3.09
C GLY A 159 27.04 -8.42 3.60
N PHE A 160 26.86 -9.63 3.09
CA PHE A 160 25.82 -10.57 3.53
C PHE A 160 26.03 -11.03 4.97
N PHE A 161 27.27 -11.34 5.34
CA PHE A 161 27.56 -11.89 6.68
C PHE A 161 27.35 -10.87 7.81
N ASN A 162 27.35 -9.57 7.47
CA ASN A 162 27.07 -8.47 8.40
C ASN A 162 25.57 -8.21 8.61
N GLN A 163 24.69 -8.87 7.86
CA GLN A 163 23.24 -8.67 7.97
C GLN A 163 22.67 -9.44 9.17
N TYR A 164 21.53 -8.96 9.66
CA TYR A 164 20.80 -9.62 10.74
C TYR A 164 20.22 -10.97 10.30
N THR A 165 19.95 -11.83 11.29
CA THR A 165 19.02 -12.95 11.13
C THR A 165 17.59 -12.42 10.99
N LEU A 166 16.71 -13.21 10.39
CA LEU A 166 15.29 -12.89 10.27
C LEU A 166 14.66 -12.52 11.63
N ASP A 167 14.85 -13.35 12.65
CA ASP A 167 14.30 -13.11 13.99
C ASP A 167 14.81 -11.82 14.62
N LYS A 168 16.09 -11.49 14.42
CA LYS A 168 16.68 -10.26 14.97
C LYS A 168 16.12 -9.04 14.26
N ALA A 169 15.99 -9.06 12.94
CA ALA A 169 15.39 -7.97 12.18
C ALA A 169 13.93 -7.72 12.63
N VAL A 170 13.12 -8.77 12.76
CA VAL A 170 11.74 -8.65 13.25
C VAL A 170 11.68 -8.10 14.67
N ASN A 171 12.47 -8.64 15.60
CA ASN A 171 12.42 -8.20 17.00
C ASN A 171 12.94 -6.78 17.22
N ASN A 172 13.79 -6.25 16.33
CA ASN A 172 14.26 -4.87 16.41
C ASN A 172 13.14 -3.85 16.12
N TYR A 173 12.16 -4.18 15.27
CA TYR A 173 11.25 -3.18 14.69
C TYR A 173 9.76 -3.44 14.93
N LYS A 174 9.34 -4.68 15.23
CA LYS A 174 7.92 -5.05 15.39
C LYS A 174 7.17 -4.23 16.46
N ASP A 175 7.89 -3.81 17.51
CA ASP A 175 7.38 -3.08 18.66
C ASP A 175 7.83 -1.59 18.65
N ASP A 176 8.41 -1.11 17.55
CA ASP A 176 8.82 0.28 17.43
C ASP A 176 7.59 1.21 17.44
N LYS A 177 7.70 2.32 18.17
CA LYS A 177 6.62 3.31 18.30
C LYS A 177 6.58 4.28 17.12
N ASN A 178 7.67 4.39 16.36
CA ASN A 178 7.71 5.19 15.16
C ASN A 178 7.06 4.40 14.01
N PRO A 179 5.91 4.84 13.46
CA PRO A 179 5.26 4.16 12.35
C PRO A 179 6.14 4.09 11.10
N GLU A 180 7.04 5.05 10.88
CA GLU A 180 7.98 5.03 9.75
C GLU A 180 9.04 3.93 9.87
N ILE A 181 9.27 3.43 11.09
CA ILE A 181 10.18 2.32 11.32
C ILE A 181 9.41 0.99 11.27
N LYS A 182 8.34 0.89 12.07
CA LYS A 182 7.57 -0.35 12.22
C LYS A 182 6.91 -0.81 10.91
N TRP A 183 6.34 0.11 10.15
CA TRP A 183 5.54 -0.24 8.96
C TRP A 183 6.36 -0.31 7.68
N ASP A 184 7.68 -0.09 7.73
CA ASP A 184 8.56 -0.15 6.56
C ASP A 184 9.15 -1.54 6.39
N VAL A 185 8.73 -2.22 5.31
CA VAL A 185 9.16 -3.59 5.03
C VAL A 185 10.68 -3.69 4.81
N ASP A 186 11.34 -2.63 4.32
CA ASP A 186 12.78 -2.63 4.06
C ASP A 186 13.60 -2.59 5.36
N ASN A 187 13.04 -2.11 6.49
CA ASN A 187 13.69 -2.21 7.80
C ASN A 187 13.86 -3.67 8.24
N TYR A 188 13.04 -4.59 7.75
CA TYR A 188 13.14 -6.00 8.09
C TYR A 188 14.15 -6.77 7.22
N MET A 189 14.93 -6.09 6.38
CA MET A 189 15.98 -6.73 5.58
C MET A 189 16.95 -7.55 6.45
N ASN A 190 17.23 -8.77 6.00
CA ASN A 190 18.00 -9.76 6.74
C ASN A 190 18.65 -10.77 5.78
N ARG A 191 19.50 -11.66 6.31
CA ARG A 191 20.18 -12.70 5.52
C ARG A 191 19.22 -13.63 4.80
N GLY A 192 18.13 -14.06 5.44
CA GLY A 192 17.10 -14.90 4.83
C GLY A 192 16.45 -14.24 3.62
N LEU A 193 16.11 -12.95 3.70
CA LEU A 193 15.53 -12.20 2.58
C LEU A 193 16.51 -12.06 1.41
N ILE A 194 17.79 -11.80 1.69
CA ILE A 194 18.83 -11.73 0.65
C ILE A 194 18.99 -13.09 -0.04
N PHE A 195 19.05 -14.18 0.73
CA PHE A 195 19.14 -15.50 0.11
C PHE A 195 17.87 -15.83 -0.68
N LEU A 196 16.68 -15.45 -0.18
CA LEU A 196 15.43 -15.65 -0.91
C LEU A 196 15.44 -14.91 -2.27
N HIS A 197 15.93 -13.67 -2.31
CA HIS A 197 16.13 -12.92 -3.56
C HIS A 197 16.99 -13.74 -4.55
N GLU A 198 18.15 -14.23 -4.10
CA GLU A 198 19.03 -15.05 -4.94
C GLU A 198 18.36 -16.35 -5.41
N LEU A 199 17.54 -17.01 -4.57
CA LEU A 199 16.84 -18.23 -4.95
C LEU A 199 15.87 -18.01 -6.11
N PHE A 200 15.20 -16.87 -6.21
CA PHE A 200 14.35 -16.54 -7.36
C PHE A 200 15.14 -16.38 -8.67
N HIS A 201 16.42 -16.02 -8.59
CA HIS A 201 17.30 -16.00 -9.75
C HIS A 201 17.78 -17.38 -10.18
N VAL A 202 17.73 -18.39 -9.32
CA VAL A 202 18.13 -19.75 -9.67
C VAL A 202 17.07 -20.37 -10.58
N ASP A 203 17.40 -20.63 -11.84
CA ASP A 203 16.41 -21.03 -12.86
C ASP A 203 15.69 -22.34 -12.48
N ILE A 204 16.40 -23.26 -11.82
CA ILE A 204 15.84 -24.55 -11.37
C ILE A 204 14.93 -24.39 -10.14
N ALA A 205 15.17 -23.40 -9.30
CA ALA A 205 14.33 -23.09 -8.14
C ALA A 205 13.02 -22.42 -8.57
N ALA A 206 13.08 -21.50 -9.53
CA ALA A 206 11.92 -20.80 -10.07
C ALA A 206 11.16 -21.58 -11.18
N ASP A 207 11.70 -22.71 -11.66
CA ASP A 207 11.22 -23.46 -12.84
C ASP A 207 11.18 -22.59 -14.12
N SER A 208 12.28 -21.87 -14.37
CA SER A 208 12.37 -20.86 -15.43
C SER A 208 13.45 -21.14 -16.50
N GLU A 209 14.16 -22.27 -16.44
CA GLU A 209 15.26 -22.64 -17.36
C GLU A 209 14.91 -22.54 -18.86
N LYS A 210 13.64 -22.82 -19.20
CA LYS A 210 13.13 -22.82 -20.58
C LYS A 210 12.22 -21.63 -20.89
N GLY A 211 12.06 -20.71 -19.94
CA GLY A 211 11.08 -19.63 -20.00
C GLY A 211 9.62 -20.11 -20.01
N GLU A 212 9.37 -21.39 -19.74
CA GLU A 212 8.08 -22.05 -19.79
C GLU A 212 7.99 -23.16 -18.71
N PRO A 213 6.95 -23.16 -17.85
CA PRO A 213 5.79 -22.28 -17.88
C PRO A 213 6.07 -20.89 -17.27
N ASN A 214 7.14 -20.77 -16.47
CA ASN A 214 7.52 -19.52 -15.82
C ASN A 214 8.61 -18.80 -16.62
N PRO A 215 8.49 -17.48 -16.83
CA PRO A 215 9.55 -16.71 -17.47
C PRO A 215 10.78 -16.63 -16.57
N LYS A 216 11.92 -16.29 -17.16
CA LYS A 216 13.11 -15.97 -16.39
C LYS A 216 12.88 -14.73 -15.51
N ILE A 217 13.42 -14.79 -14.29
CA ILE A 217 13.34 -13.73 -13.29
C ILE A 217 14.65 -12.94 -13.28
N PHE A 218 14.52 -11.62 -13.29
CA PHE A 218 15.58 -10.65 -13.50
C PHE A 218 15.52 -9.54 -12.45
N ASP A 219 16.61 -8.78 -12.41
CA ASP A 219 16.66 -7.44 -11.83
C ASP A 219 16.09 -6.45 -12.86
N ILE A 220 14.76 -6.29 -12.90
CA ILE A 220 14.12 -5.40 -13.87
C ILE A 220 14.54 -3.96 -13.58
N SER A 221 14.82 -3.18 -14.64
CA SER A 221 15.08 -1.74 -14.50
C SER A 221 13.86 -0.92 -14.88
N ILE A 222 13.65 0.20 -14.19
CA ILE A 222 12.62 1.19 -14.47
C ILE A 222 13.22 2.50 -15.00
N ARG A 223 12.42 3.23 -15.75
CA ARG A 223 12.68 4.61 -16.18
C ARG A 223 11.44 5.46 -15.93
N TYR A 224 11.62 6.65 -15.38
CA TYR A 224 10.52 7.56 -15.01
C TYR A 224 10.91 9.02 -15.21
N ASN A 225 9.97 9.94 -15.06
CA ASN A 225 10.24 11.37 -15.04
C ASN A 225 10.24 11.88 -13.58
N ASP A 226 11.19 12.73 -13.23
CA ASP A 226 11.17 13.42 -11.93
C ASP A 226 10.14 14.57 -11.91
N THR A 227 10.05 15.28 -10.79
CA THR A 227 9.14 16.42 -10.61
C THR A 227 9.46 17.63 -11.49
N GLN A 228 10.66 17.69 -12.04
CA GLN A 228 11.09 18.70 -13.01
C GLN A 228 10.88 18.22 -14.47
N GLY A 229 10.44 16.98 -14.66
CA GLY A 229 10.22 16.37 -15.96
C GLY A 229 11.48 15.80 -16.62
N ASN A 230 12.60 15.69 -15.89
CA ASN A 230 13.79 15.03 -16.40
C ASN A 230 13.62 13.51 -16.33
N ILE A 231 14.14 12.82 -17.35
CA ILE A 231 14.15 11.37 -17.38
C ILE A 231 15.20 10.85 -16.39
N GLN A 232 14.76 9.99 -15.48
CA GLN A 232 15.57 9.28 -14.50
C GLN A 232 15.72 7.80 -14.90
N GLY A 233 16.90 7.24 -14.65
CA GLY A 233 17.23 5.84 -14.92
C GLY A 233 17.86 5.55 -16.30
N PRO A 234 18.04 4.27 -16.65
CA PRO A 234 17.48 3.08 -16.01
C PRO A 234 18.02 2.85 -14.59
N ARG A 235 17.12 2.61 -13.63
CA ARG A 235 17.45 2.20 -12.25
C ARG A 235 16.82 0.85 -11.95
N ARG A 236 17.47 -0.01 -11.17
CA ARG A 236 16.89 -1.31 -10.80
C ARG A 236 15.63 -1.12 -9.96
N ALA A 237 14.62 -1.95 -10.19
CA ALA A 237 13.42 -2.07 -9.37
C ALA A 237 13.72 -2.81 -8.06
N TYR A 238 14.73 -2.33 -7.33
CA TYR A 238 15.21 -2.90 -6.08
C TYR A 238 14.52 -2.29 -4.88
N THR A 239 14.50 -3.05 -3.79
CA THR A 239 13.81 -2.74 -2.54
C THR A 239 12.30 -2.62 -2.73
N ALA A 240 11.58 -2.44 -1.63
CA ALA A 240 10.14 -2.32 -1.71
C ALA A 240 9.70 -1.06 -2.47
N ARG A 241 10.49 0.02 -2.39
CA ARG A 241 10.20 1.29 -3.06
C ARG A 241 10.02 1.12 -4.57
N PHE A 242 11.06 0.66 -5.26
CA PHE A 242 11.01 0.60 -6.71
C PHE A 242 10.23 -0.60 -7.24
N SER A 243 10.13 -1.67 -6.44
CA SER A 243 9.22 -2.80 -6.75
C SER A 243 7.75 -2.37 -6.73
N LYS A 244 7.34 -1.57 -5.74
CA LYS A 244 5.98 -1.01 -5.69
C LYS A 244 5.75 0.00 -6.81
N LEU A 245 6.76 0.80 -7.18
CA LEU A 245 6.67 1.65 -8.37
C LEU A 245 6.45 0.82 -9.65
N LEU A 246 7.15 -0.31 -9.83
CA LEU A 246 6.92 -1.19 -10.98
C LEU A 246 5.46 -1.70 -11.05
N ALA A 247 4.85 -1.97 -9.89
CA ALA A 247 3.48 -2.46 -9.79
C ALA A 247 2.39 -1.36 -9.86
N ARG A 248 2.70 -0.12 -9.49
CA ARG A 248 1.73 1.00 -9.39
C ARG A 248 1.29 1.57 -10.74
N PHE A 249 2.11 1.40 -11.78
CA PHE A 249 1.95 2.08 -13.06
C PHE A 249 1.68 1.11 -14.22
N LEU A 250 0.95 1.60 -15.22
CA LEU A 250 0.89 0.99 -16.53
C LEU A 250 2.18 1.31 -17.29
N PRO A 251 2.64 0.43 -18.20
CA PRO A 251 3.72 0.76 -19.10
C PRO A 251 3.38 1.97 -19.96
N SER A 252 4.38 2.81 -20.23
CA SER A 252 4.27 3.97 -21.10
C SER A 252 3.70 3.59 -22.46
N SER A 253 2.75 4.37 -22.97
CA SER A 253 2.21 4.19 -24.33
C SER A 253 3.29 4.33 -25.42
N LYS A 254 4.42 4.96 -25.09
CA LYS A 254 5.59 5.13 -25.96
C LYS A 254 6.64 4.02 -25.82
N ALA A 255 6.47 3.10 -24.88
CA ALA A 255 7.41 2.01 -24.69
C ALA A 255 7.47 1.15 -25.96
N LYS A 256 8.68 0.75 -26.37
CA LYS A 256 8.89 -0.08 -27.56
C LYS A 256 8.12 -1.42 -27.49
N ASN A 257 7.92 -1.93 -26.28
CA ASN A 257 7.22 -3.17 -26.00
C ASN A 257 6.05 -2.89 -25.03
N GLN A 258 4.82 -2.81 -25.55
CA GLN A 258 3.60 -2.63 -24.75
C GLN A 258 3.18 -3.96 -24.08
N LYS A 259 4.00 -4.44 -23.13
CA LYS A 259 3.69 -5.62 -22.30
C LYS A 259 2.88 -5.18 -21.08
N SER A 260 1.97 -6.01 -20.55
CA SER A 260 1.18 -5.67 -19.36
C SER A 260 2.05 -5.42 -18.12
N THR A 261 1.53 -4.70 -17.12
CA THR A 261 2.19 -4.59 -15.80
C THR A 261 2.48 -5.98 -15.21
N GLY A 262 1.52 -6.91 -15.33
CA GLY A 262 1.70 -8.32 -14.96
C GLY A 262 2.94 -8.98 -15.56
N TYR A 263 3.27 -8.71 -16.82
CA TYR A 263 4.47 -9.24 -17.47
C TYR A 263 5.77 -8.81 -16.79
N TRP A 264 5.81 -7.60 -16.25
CA TRP A 264 7.00 -7.05 -15.62
C TRP A 264 7.15 -7.49 -14.17
N VAL A 265 6.08 -7.41 -13.38
CA VAL A 265 6.12 -7.81 -11.96
C VAL A 265 6.38 -9.30 -11.78
N GLN A 266 5.89 -10.17 -12.68
CA GLN A 266 6.19 -11.62 -12.64
C GLN A 266 7.66 -11.95 -12.97
N ARG A 267 8.45 -10.96 -13.40
CA ARG A 267 9.85 -11.12 -13.81
C ARG A 267 10.81 -10.35 -12.92
N ASN A 268 10.35 -9.51 -11.99
CA ASN A 268 11.22 -8.78 -11.10
C ASN A 268 11.40 -9.53 -9.78
N VAL A 269 12.65 -9.83 -9.45
CA VAL A 269 13.02 -10.60 -8.25
C VAL A 269 12.49 -9.96 -6.95
N ASP A 270 12.57 -8.64 -6.81
CA ASP A 270 12.19 -7.97 -5.58
C ASP A 270 10.66 -7.78 -5.44
N ASN A 271 9.90 -7.87 -6.52
CA ASN A 271 8.45 -8.00 -6.40
C ASN A 271 8.07 -9.31 -5.69
N PHE A 272 8.76 -10.43 -5.99
CA PHE A 272 8.55 -11.69 -5.26
C PHE A 272 9.11 -11.65 -3.84
N SER A 273 10.38 -11.24 -3.69
CA SER A 273 11.07 -11.28 -2.39
C SER A 273 10.39 -10.39 -1.35
N ARG A 274 9.98 -9.18 -1.76
CA ARG A 274 9.32 -8.21 -0.88
C ARG A 274 7.86 -8.52 -0.63
N TYR A 275 7.15 -9.10 -1.60
CA TYR A 275 5.81 -9.65 -1.36
C TYR A 275 5.83 -10.69 -0.23
N ALA A 276 6.71 -11.70 -0.35
CA ALA A 276 6.82 -12.76 0.65
C ALA A 276 7.23 -12.20 2.02
N MET A 277 8.20 -11.28 2.04
CA MET A 277 8.62 -10.61 3.27
C MET A 277 7.50 -9.81 3.93
N ALA A 278 6.73 -9.04 3.14
CA ALA A 278 5.63 -8.24 3.67
C ALA A 278 4.54 -9.13 4.30
N LYS A 279 4.17 -10.24 3.66
CA LYS A 279 3.23 -11.23 4.22
C LYS A 279 3.78 -11.90 5.48
N TYR A 280 5.07 -12.23 5.51
CA TYR A 280 5.71 -12.80 6.71
C TYR A 280 5.64 -11.81 7.89
N VAL A 281 6.02 -10.55 7.65
CA VAL A 281 6.05 -9.49 8.69
C VAL A 281 4.64 -9.10 9.13
N GLU A 282 3.65 -9.11 8.23
CA GLU A 282 2.25 -8.81 8.54
C GLU A 282 1.74 -9.65 9.72
N GLY A 283 2.02 -10.95 9.71
CA GLY A 283 1.67 -11.87 10.80
C GLY A 283 2.47 -11.64 12.09
N LYS A 284 3.59 -10.90 12.05
CA LYS A 284 4.42 -10.58 13.22
C LYS A 284 4.09 -9.25 13.87
N ILE A 285 3.62 -8.27 13.09
CA ILE A 285 3.40 -6.90 13.57
C ILE A 285 1.91 -6.56 13.77
N GLY A 286 1.02 -7.47 13.39
CA GLY A 286 -0.43 -7.35 13.57
C GLY A 286 -1.11 -6.48 12.50
N GLY A 287 -0.49 -6.29 11.34
CA GLY A 287 -1.00 -5.49 10.23
C GLY A 287 0.00 -5.42 9.08
N TYR A 288 -0.44 -4.97 7.91
CA TYR A 288 0.41 -4.93 6.71
C TYR A 288 1.48 -3.82 6.79
N PRO A 289 2.79 -4.14 6.58
CA PRO A 289 3.85 -3.14 6.50
C PRO A 289 3.78 -2.35 5.19
N PHE A 290 2.92 -1.33 5.17
CA PHE A 290 2.57 -0.57 3.98
C PHE A 290 3.64 0.41 3.48
N LEU A 291 4.72 0.65 4.24
CA LEU A 291 5.81 1.52 3.82
C LEU A 291 6.89 0.73 3.06
N PRO A 292 7.53 1.34 2.04
CA PRO A 292 7.26 2.66 1.51
C PRO A 292 5.90 2.73 0.77
N LEU A 293 5.23 3.87 0.86
CA LEU A 293 3.90 4.10 0.27
C LEU A 293 4.01 4.95 -1.00
N ILE A 294 3.39 4.49 -2.10
CA ILE A 294 3.36 5.19 -3.38
C ILE A 294 2.02 5.93 -3.53
N TYR A 295 1.98 7.26 -3.45
CA TYR A 295 0.71 7.99 -3.35
C TYR A 295 0.61 9.17 -4.33
N ASP A 296 -0.64 9.50 -4.69
CA ASP A 296 -0.94 10.67 -5.52
C ASP A 296 -0.92 11.94 -4.65
N LYS A 297 0.04 12.83 -4.95
CA LYS A 297 0.23 14.10 -4.24
C LYS A 297 -0.96 15.05 -4.36
N LEU A 298 -1.72 14.96 -5.46
CA LEU A 298 -2.90 15.83 -5.67
C LEU A 298 -4.09 15.37 -4.84
N LEU A 299 -4.26 14.05 -4.68
CA LEU A 299 -5.33 13.50 -3.82
C LEU A 299 -4.98 13.65 -2.34
N TYR A 300 -3.70 13.55 -2.00
CA TYR A 300 -3.22 13.60 -0.62
C TYR A 300 -2.02 14.53 -0.50
N PRO A 301 -2.23 15.86 -0.43
CA PRO A 301 -1.15 16.80 -0.19
C PRO A 301 -0.62 16.58 1.24
N LEU A 302 0.44 15.78 1.36
CA LEU A 302 1.24 15.72 2.57
C LEU A 302 2.22 16.89 2.55
N ASP A 303 2.25 17.68 3.63
CA ASP A 303 3.32 18.66 3.81
C ASP A 303 4.63 17.89 4.10
N PRO A 304 5.64 17.94 3.22
CA PRO A 304 6.93 17.30 3.44
C PRO A 304 7.73 17.99 4.56
N GLY A 305 7.27 19.14 5.04
CA GLY A 305 7.90 19.88 6.12
C GLY A 305 7.93 19.08 7.43
N SER A 306 9.13 18.65 7.83
CA SER A 306 9.54 18.25 9.19
C SER A 306 9.39 16.78 9.63
N ARG A 307 9.41 15.80 8.71
CA ARG A 307 9.54 14.39 9.13
C ARG A 307 11.01 13.96 9.25
N PRO A 308 11.46 13.50 10.43
CA PRO A 308 12.80 12.97 10.61
C PRO A 308 12.84 11.51 10.11
N GLY A 309 13.14 11.34 8.83
CA GLY A 309 13.27 10.03 8.20
C GLY A 309 13.18 10.16 6.69
N LYS A 310 14.33 10.14 5.99
CA LYS A 310 14.35 9.85 4.56
C LYS A 310 13.81 8.41 4.40
N SER A 311 12.83 8.16 3.53
CA SER A 311 12.67 6.91 2.76
C SER A 311 11.27 6.29 2.60
N SER A 312 10.25 6.66 3.37
CA SER A 312 9.01 5.84 3.40
C SER A 312 7.88 6.32 2.48
N LEU A 313 8.01 7.45 1.79
CA LEU A 313 6.95 8.02 0.96
C LEU A 313 7.46 8.34 -0.44
N VAL A 314 6.74 7.87 -1.46
CA VAL A 314 6.99 8.25 -2.85
C VAL A 314 5.75 8.93 -3.39
N ALA A 315 5.84 10.25 -3.52
CA ALA A 315 4.80 11.04 -4.13
C ALA A 315 4.88 10.92 -5.65
N PHE A 316 3.73 10.80 -6.30
CA PHE A 316 3.61 11.06 -7.72
C PHE A 316 2.57 12.12 -8.01
N GLN A 317 2.73 12.80 -9.15
CA GLN A 317 1.74 13.70 -9.69
C GLN A 317 1.45 13.27 -11.14
N ALA A 318 0.19 12.95 -11.42
CA ALA A 318 -0.29 12.68 -12.77
C ALA A 318 -1.07 13.88 -13.32
N ASP A 319 -0.78 14.27 -14.55
CA ASP A 319 -1.59 15.27 -15.27
C ASP A 319 -2.80 14.57 -15.90
N ASN A 320 -3.99 15.14 -15.70
CA ASN A 320 -5.26 14.66 -16.24
C ASN A 320 -5.24 14.49 -17.78
N ASN A 321 -4.31 15.15 -18.48
CA ASN A 321 -4.27 15.23 -19.94
C ASN A 321 -3.15 14.45 -20.65
N SER A 322 -2.27 13.70 -19.96
CA SER A 322 -1.24 12.94 -20.68
C SER A 322 -0.84 11.61 -20.06
N ASP A 323 -0.61 10.63 -20.93
CA ASP A 323 -0.11 9.28 -20.60
C ASP A 323 1.26 9.25 -19.88
N ALA A 324 1.96 10.38 -19.72
CA ALA A 324 3.42 10.37 -19.79
C ALA A 324 4.16 11.27 -18.79
N LYS A 325 3.48 11.93 -17.85
CA LYS A 325 4.15 12.77 -16.86
C LYS A 325 3.72 12.39 -15.46
N VAL A 326 4.25 11.25 -15.02
CA VAL A 326 4.32 10.90 -13.61
C VAL A 326 5.64 11.46 -13.12
N ALA A 327 5.54 12.52 -12.34
CA ALA A 327 6.65 13.11 -11.62
C ALA A 327 6.86 12.33 -10.31
N VAL A 328 7.90 11.50 -10.24
CA VAL A 328 8.21 10.73 -9.02
C VAL A 328 9.20 11.53 -8.17
N ASP A 329 8.84 11.80 -6.91
CA ASP A 329 9.76 12.42 -5.94
C ASP A 329 10.63 11.35 -5.29
N THR A 330 11.88 11.27 -5.74
CA THR A 330 12.92 10.41 -5.16
C THR A 330 14.09 11.23 -4.61
N SER A 331 13.87 12.50 -4.30
CA SER A 331 14.93 13.42 -3.87
C SER A 331 15.58 13.05 -2.53
N ASP A 332 14.94 12.16 -1.77
CA ASP A 332 15.41 11.61 -0.50
C ASP A 332 16.28 10.35 -0.66
N ILE A 333 16.49 9.87 -1.89
CA ILE A 333 17.36 8.72 -2.17
C ILE A 333 18.82 9.18 -2.21
N ASP A 334 19.66 8.56 -1.40
CA ASP A 334 21.11 8.64 -1.61
C ASP A 334 21.47 7.80 -2.84
N ASP A 335 21.96 8.44 -3.91
CA ASP A 335 22.31 7.86 -5.22
C ASP A 335 23.42 6.78 -5.18
N ASP A 336 23.87 6.35 -4.00
CA ASP A 336 25.00 5.44 -3.80
C ASP A 336 24.75 4.01 -4.35
N LEU A 337 23.52 3.65 -4.70
CA LEU A 337 23.20 2.37 -5.35
C LEU A 337 23.34 2.40 -6.89
N ASP A 338 23.29 3.57 -7.52
CA ASP A 338 23.38 3.71 -8.99
C ASP A 338 24.83 3.55 -9.51
N GLY A 339 25.82 3.67 -8.61
CA GLY A 339 27.24 3.47 -8.93
C GLY A 339 27.69 2.00 -8.92
N GLN A 340 26.81 1.04 -8.63
CA GLN A 340 27.17 -0.38 -8.70
C GLN A 340 27.35 -0.78 -10.16
N ALA A 341 28.60 -0.88 -10.60
CA ALA A 341 28.96 -1.49 -11.87
C ALA A 341 28.20 -2.82 -12.01
N SER A 342 27.46 -2.99 -13.11
CA SER A 342 26.70 -4.20 -13.45
C SER A 342 27.52 -5.44 -13.13
N VAL A 343 27.12 -6.11 -12.05
CA VAL A 343 27.89 -7.18 -11.46
C VAL A 343 27.68 -8.48 -12.25
N ASP A 344 26.52 -8.71 -12.86
CA ASP A 344 26.32 -9.89 -13.69
C ASP A 344 25.26 -9.67 -14.77
N ALA A 345 25.63 -9.81 -16.05
CA ALA A 345 24.71 -9.67 -17.17
C ALA A 345 23.68 -10.81 -17.27
N THR A 346 23.86 -11.92 -16.55
CA THR A 346 22.99 -13.10 -16.68
C THR A 346 21.63 -12.95 -15.98
N HIS A 347 21.54 -12.07 -14.99
CA HIS A 347 20.32 -11.75 -14.23
C HIS A 347 19.77 -10.36 -14.54
N MET A 348 20.44 -9.63 -15.43
CA MET A 348 19.94 -8.39 -16.01
C MET A 348 19.23 -8.67 -17.34
N THR A 349 18.36 -7.75 -17.73
CA THR A 349 17.74 -7.72 -19.04
C THR A 349 17.88 -6.32 -19.61
N ASP A 350 18.04 -6.22 -20.94
CA ASP A 350 17.99 -4.95 -21.65
C ASP A 350 16.56 -4.36 -21.67
N ASP A 351 15.57 -5.15 -21.24
CA ASP A 351 14.19 -4.72 -21.06
C ASP A 351 14.10 -3.70 -19.91
N VAL A 352 13.71 -2.46 -20.23
CA VAL A 352 13.44 -1.40 -19.24
C VAL A 352 11.95 -1.12 -19.21
N PHE A 353 11.36 -1.15 -18.02
CA PHE A 353 9.99 -0.72 -17.81
C PHE A 353 9.92 0.81 -17.79
N GLU A 354 9.28 1.39 -18.79
CA GLU A 354 9.03 2.84 -18.82
C GLU A 354 7.71 3.13 -18.10
N ILE A 355 7.78 3.86 -16.97
CA ILE A 355 6.60 4.25 -16.19
C ILE A 355 5.67 5.12 -17.05
N GLY A 356 4.43 4.67 -17.20
CA GLY A 356 3.33 5.36 -17.88
C GLY A 356 2.30 5.90 -16.89
N LYS A 357 1.02 5.73 -17.20
CA LYS A 357 -0.09 6.21 -16.35
C LYS A 357 -0.15 5.47 -15.01
N PRO A 358 -0.48 6.15 -13.89
CA PRO A 358 -0.82 5.44 -12.67
C PRO A 358 -2.09 4.62 -12.89
N ILE A 359 -2.15 3.47 -12.23
CA ILE A 359 -3.40 2.71 -12.12
C ILE A 359 -4.39 3.54 -11.26
N SER A 360 -5.71 3.51 -11.53
CA SER A 360 -6.67 4.31 -10.76
C SER A 360 -6.63 3.94 -9.26
N ALA A 361 -6.85 4.92 -8.38
CA ALA A 361 -6.94 4.68 -6.94
C ALA A 361 -8.13 3.78 -6.59
N ASP A 362 -9.20 3.79 -7.40
CA ASP A 362 -10.39 2.93 -7.23
C ASP A 362 -10.09 1.43 -7.38
N GLU A 363 -8.92 1.10 -7.92
CA GLU A 363 -8.46 -0.28 -8.11
C GLU A 363 -7.67 -0.81 -6.90
N TYR A 364 -7.44 0.04 -5.90
CA TYR A 364 -6.73 -0.29 -4.67
C TYR A 364 -7.72 -0.46 -3.51
N PRO A 365 -7.42 -1.31 -2.51
CA PRO A 365 -8.25 -1.45 -1.32
C PRO A 365 -8.46 -0.13 -0.58
N GLU A 366 -9.62 0.06 0.06
CA GLU A 366 -9.94 1.27 0.85
C GLU A 366 -8.90 1.53 1.96
N SER A 367 -8.23 0.48 2.46
CA SER A 367 -7.17 0.59 3.46
C SER A 367 -5.99 1.46 3.01
N TYR A 368 -5.77 1.61 1.70
CA TYR A 368 -4.71 2.47 1.14
C TYR A 368 -4.86 3.93 1.55
N ALA A 369 -6.10 4.43 1.65
CA ALA A 369 -6.37 5.78 2.15
C ALA A 369 -6.16 5.87 3.67
N GLY A 370 -6.52 4.83 4.41
CA GLY A 370 -6.36 4.75 5.87
C GLY A 370 -4.91 4.78 6.35
N TRP A 371 -3.96 4.28 5.55
CA TRP A 371 -2.54 4.30 5.93
C TRP A 371 -1.95 5.71 6.02
N LEU A 372 -2.43 6.63 5.19
CA LEU A 372 -2.02 8.04 5.27
C LEU A 372 -2.43 8.68 6.60
N ASP A 373 -3.55 8.24 7.17
CA ASP A 373 -3.99 8.69 8.49
C ASP A 373 -3.07 8.18 9.61
N ILE A 374 -2.58 6.93 9.50
CA ILE A 374 -1.55 6.37 10.41
C ILE A 374 -0.28 7.24 10.34
N LEU A 375 0.16 7.60 9.14
CA LEU A 375 1.38 8.38 8.93
C LEU A 375 1.28 9.85 9.29
N LYS A 376 0.11 10.46 9.11
CA LYS A 376 -0.16 11.80 9.65
C LYS A 376 -0.14 11.79 11.18
N GLY A 377 -0.11 10.60 11.78
CA GLY A 377 -0.23 10.40 13.20
C GLY A 377 -1.50 11.07 13.62
N LYS A 378 -2.67 10.61 13.11
CA LYS A 378 -3.98 10.96 13.68
C LYS A 378 -3.80 10.85 15.19
N ARG A 379 -3.60 12.00 15.82
CA ARG A 379 -3.54 12.09 17.26
C ARG A 379 -5.01 12.01 17.58
N ASP A 380 -5.48 10.80 17.81
CA ASP A 380 -6.87 10.54 18.14
C ASP A 380 -7.24 11.46 19.30
N GLY A 381 -7.98 12.48 18.91
CA GLY A 381 -8.44 13.54 19.75
C GLY A 381 -9.94 13.46 19.82
N ILE A 382 -10.50 13.89 20.95
CA ILE A 382 -11.95 14.00 21.08
C ILE A 382 -12.30 15.46 20.83
N CYS A 383 -12.85 15.74 19.65
CA CYS A 383 -13.49 17.01 19.38
C CYS A 383 -14.86 17.04 20.06
N LYS A 384 -15.36 18.25 20.32
CA LYS A 384 -16.71 18.45 20.85
C LYS A 384 -17.52 19.34 19.93
N VAL A 385 -18.82 19.09 19.86
CA VAL A 385 -19.79 20.00 19.27
C VAL A 385 -20.90 20.25 20.27
N GLU A 386 -21.02 21.51 20.69
CA GLU A 386 -22.17 22.00 21.44
C GLU A 386 -23.18 22.49 20.42
N VAL A 387 -24.40 21.94 20.45
CA VAL A 387 -25.48 22.33 19.54
C VAL A 387 -26.75 22.63 20.30
N GLU A 388 -27.31 23.80 20.04
CA GLU A 388 -28.68 24.14 20.40
C GLU A 388 -29.54 24.01 19.15
N GLU A 389 -30.33 22.94 19.07
CA GLU A 389 -31.39 22.75 18.10
C GLU A 389 -32.54 23.70 18.42
N ILE A 390 -33.04 24.41 17.43
CA ILE A 390 -34.10 25.41 17.59
C ILE A 390 -35.22 25.10 16.60
N TRP A 391 -36.42 24.91 17.14
CA TRP A 391 -37.62 24.65 16.37
C TRP A 391 -38.55 25.87 16.40
N THR A 392 -38.87 26.38 15.21
CA THR A 392 -39.72 27.56 15.01
C THR A 392 -41.12 27.19 14.54
N CYS A 393 -42.01 28.18 14.44
CA CYS A 393 -43.36 28.01 13.90
C CYS A 393 -43.45 28.19 12.37
N GLU A 394 -42.31 28.22 11.67
CA GLU A 394 -42.29 28.27 10.21
C GLU A 394 -42.78 26.95 9.59
N ASP A 395 -42.86 26.90 8.26
CA ASP A 395 -43.19 25.67 7.54
C ASP A 395 -42.23 24.53 7.93
N VAL A 396 -42.76 23.31 8.03
CA VAL A 396 -41.98 22.12 8.46
C VAL A 396 -40.76 21.86 7.57
N ALA A 397 -40.76 22.31 6.32
CA ALA A 397 -39.58 22.22 5.46
C ALA A 397 -38.45 23.20 5.82
N SER A 398 -38.67 24.15 6.74
CA SER A 398 -37.77 25.28 7.00
C SER A 398 -37.77 25.79 8.45
N ASN A 399 -38.25 25.00 9.41
CA ASN A 399 -38.43 25.44 10.80
C ASN A 399 -37.41 24.87 11.79
N LEU A 400 -36.43 24.08 11.34
CA LEU A 400 -35.31 23.65 12.18
C LEU A 400 -34.04 24.45 11.91
N TYR A 401 -33.46 24.94 13.00
CA TYR A 401 -32.21 25.69 13.04
C TYR A 401 -31.28 25.12 14.11
N ALA A 402 -30.01 25.51 14.05
CA ALA A 402 -29.01 25.20 15.05
C ALA A 402 -28.15 26.42 15.38
N SER A 403 -27.82 26.58 16.65
CA SER A 403 -26.64 27.33 17.11
C SER A 403 -25.56 26.34 17.51
N VAL A 404 -24.39 26.45 16.89
CA VAL A 404 -23.32 25.44 16.95
C VAL A 404 -22.01 26.05 17.40
N LYS A 405 -21.31 25.38 18.31
CA LYS A 405 -19.95 25.67 18.71
C LYS A 405 -19.11 24.40 18.63
N ILE A 406 -18.02 24.44 17.87
CA ILE A 406 -17.11 23.30 17.68
C ILE A 406 -15.82 23.59 18.43
N ILE A 407 -15.35 22.60 19.18
CA ILE A 407 -14.12 22.64 19.98
C ILE A 407 -13.21 21.52 19.48
N ASP A 408 -11.97 21.86 19.15
CA ASP A 408 -10.97 20.87 18.73
C ASP A 408 -10.49 19.99 19.91
N ALA A 409 -9.69 18.97 19.60
CA ALA A 409 -9.17 18.06 20.62
C ALA A 409 -8.14 18.69 21.58
N SER A 410 -7.69 19.93 21.33
CA SER A 410 -6.89 20.71 22.27
C SER A 410 -7.76 21.48 23.28
N GLY A 411 -9.08 21.50 23.08
CA GLY A 411 -10.04 22.26 23.88
C GLY A 411 -10.27 23.68 23.39
N LYS A 412 -9.77 24.04 22.19
CA LYS A 412 -9.92 25.39 21.63
C LYS A 412 -11.16 25.45 20.71
N PRO A 413 -11.99 26.51 20.81
CA PRO A 413 -13.08 26.72 19.85
C PRO A 413 -12.52 26.95 18.44
N VAL A 414 -12.98 26.16 17.47
CA VAL A 414 -12.66 26.31 16.04
C VAL A 414 -13.81 26.93 15.25
N TYR A 415 -15.04 26.81 15.75
CA TYR A 415 -16.22 27.43 15.15
C TYR A 415 -17.20 27.87 16.23
N THR A 416 -17.89 28.98 15.98
CA THR A 416 -19.07 29.40 16.74
C THR A 416 -20.02 30.06 15.76
N SER A 417 -21.28 29.63 15.78
CA SER A 417 -22.30 30.17 14.88
C SER A 417 -22.43 31.67 15.10
N PRO A 418 -22.44 32.47 14.02
CA PRO A 418 -22.61 33.90 14.14
C PRO A 418 -24.00 34.18 14.72
N GLY A 419 -24.07 35.02 15.77
CA GLY A 419 -25.34 35.52 16.26
C GLY A 419 -26.08 36.27 15.14
N SER A 420 -27.40 36.09 15.05
CA SER A 420 -28.23 36.78 14.08
C SER A 420 -29.36 37.53 14.79
N ALA A 421 -29.61 38.76 14.36
CA ALA A 421 -30.77 39.53 14.81
C ALA A 421 -32.08 39.12 14.09
N HIS A 422 -31.97 38.36 12.99
CA HIS A 422 -33.08 38.08 12.08
C HIS A 422 -33.38 36.59 11.91
N SER A 423 -32.50 35.71 12.37
CA SER A 423 -32.68 34.27 12.33
C SER A 423 -32.40 33.69 13.72
N PRO A 424 -33.19 32.73 14.19
CA PRO A 424 -32.91 32.06 15.47
C PRO A 424 -31.61 31.26 15.43
N GLY A 425 -31.16 30.81 14.25
CA GLY A 425 -29.90 30.07 14.09
C GLY A 425 -29.53 29.82 12.63
N GLN A 426 -28.72 28.80 12.37
CA GLN A 426 -28.40 28.31 11.02
C GLN A 426 -29.35 27.17 10.64
N PRO A 427 -29.92 27.13 9.42
CA PRO A 427 -30.88 26.10 9.04
C PRO A 427 -30.21 24.71 9.00
N ILE A 428 -30.94 23.70 9.48
CA ILE A 428 -30.47 22.29 9.48
C ILE A 428 -31.46 21.30 8.85
N ASN A 429 -32.58 21.76 8.27
CA ASN A 429 -33.60 20.88 7.70
C ASN A 429 -33.03 19.91 6.64
N ASP A 430 -33.67 18.76 6.41
CA ASP A 430 -33.26 17.73 5.43
C ASP A 430 -32.89 18.27 4.03
N SER A 431 -33.65 19.25 3.55
CA SER A 431 -33.42 19.88 2.24
C SER A 431 -32.25 20.88 2.22
N HIS A 432 -31.80 21.31 3.40
CA HIS A 432 -30.79 22.36 3.61
C HIS A 432 -29.85 21.97 4.77
N PRO A 433 -29.04 20.91 4.61
CA PRO A 433 -28.13 20.46 5.67
C PRO A 433 -27.07 21.52 5.96
N LEU A 434 -26.76 21.73 7.24
CA LEU A 434 -25.68 22.63 7.65
C LEU A 434 -24.34 21.94 7.46
N LYS A 435 -23.46 22.53 6.65
CA LYS A 435 -22.11 22.03 6.36
C LYS A 435 -21.07 23.02 6.87
N LEU A 436 -20.25 22.59 7.83
CA LEU A 436 -19.23 23.42 8.47
C LEU A 436 -17.83 22.87 8.17
N LYS A 437 -16.95 23.74 7.67
CA LYS A 437 -15.55 23.41 7.36
C LYS A 437 -14.68 24.60 7.69
N GLU A 438 -13.95 24.52 8.80
CA GLU A 438 -13.06 25.57 9.27
C GLU A 438 -11.58 25.14 9.24
N SER A 439 -10.70 26.13 9.37
CA SER A 439 -9.27 25.89 9.56
C SER A 439 -9.04 25.10 10.85
N GLY A 440 -8.37 23.95 10.74
CA GLY A 440 -8.13 23.03 11.87
C GLY A 440 -9.09 21.83 11.92
N MET A 441 -10.09 21.77 11.04
CA MET A 441 -10.91 20.56 10.85
C MET A 441 -10.35 19.73 9.69
N ASP A 442 -10.25 18.41 9.86
CA ASP A 442 -9.84 17.46 8.81
C ASP A 442 -10.95 17.21 7.78
N ASN A 443 -12.21 17.14 8.24
CA ASN A 443 -13.38 16.87 7.42
C ASN A 443 -14.42 17.98 7.55
N THR A 444 -15.46 17.94 6.72
CA THR A 444 -16.64 18.79 6.87
C THR A 444 -17.59 18.15 7.87
N LEU A 445 -18.02 18.90 8.89
CA LEU A 445 -19.10 18.47 9.78
C LEU A 445 -20.43 18.80 9.10
N THR A 446 -21.25 17.78 8.85
CA THR A 446 -22.60 17.95 8.31
C THR A 446 -23.62 17.66 9.41
N MET A 447 -24.63 18.53 9.55
CA MET A 447 -25.75 18.38 10.48
C MET A 447 -27.07 18.44 9.72
N ILE A 448 -27.97 17.50 10.05
CA ILE A 448 -29.31 17.39 9.46
C ILE A 448 -30.31 17.17 10.59
N GLY A 449 -31.22 18.12 10.81
CA GLY A 449 -32.34 17.98 11.74
C GLY A 449 -33.49 17.27 11.06
N GLU A 450 -33.98 16.20 11.71
CA GLU A 450 -35.02 15.32 11.18
C GLU A 450 -36.29 15.40 12.03
N HIS A 451 -37.44 15.60 11.36
CA HIS A 451 -38.74 15.86 11.99
C HIS A 451 -39.52 14.63 12.44
N THR A 452 -39.24 13.45 11.87
CA THR A 452 -40.02 12.23 12.10
C THR A 452 -39.61 11.52 13.38
N ASN A 453 -38.31 11.51 13.65
CA ASN A 453 -37.65 10.82 14.76
C ASN A 453 -37.07 11.82 15.78
N ASP A 454 -37.24 13.12 15.53
CA ASP A 454 -36.85 14.22 16.41
C ASP A 454 -35.36 14.15 16.85
N TYR A 455 -34.43 14.02 15.91
CA TYR A 455 -32.99 14.05 16.19
C TYR A 455 -32.21 14.90 15.19
N ILE A 456 -30.95 15.20 15.54
CA ILE A 456 -29.95 15.72 14.60
C ILE A 456 -29.04 14.57 14.18
N GLN A 457 -28.91 14.34 12.87
CA GLN A 457 -27.88 13.48 12.29
C GLN A 457 -26.61 14.27 12.06
N PHE A 458 -25.48 13.73 12.51
CA PHE A 458 -24.15 14.27 12.31
C PHE A 458 -23.33 13.34 11.41
N SER A 459 -22.47 13.94 10.57
CA SER A 459 -21.40 13.20 9.89
C SER A 459 -20.12 14.02 9.80
N TYR A 460 -18.98 13.35 10.02
CA TYR A 460 -17.64 13.92 9.96
C TYR A 460 -16.65 12.86 9.42
N GLY A 461 -16.29 12.97 8.13
CA GLY A 461 -15.53 11.93 7.45
C GLY A 461 -16.34 10.64 7.35
N SER A 462 -15.78 9.52 7.81
CA SER A 462 -16.45 8.22 7.89
C SER A 462 -17.31 8.04 9.15
N THR A 463 -17.20 8.93 10.13
CA THR A 463 -17.95 8.86 11.39
C THR A 463 -19.33 9.49 11.21
N SER A 464 -20.38 8.78 11.63
CA SER A 464 -21.75 9.30 11.66
C SER A 464 -22.45 8.88 12.96
N TRP A 465 -23.26 9.77 13.51
CA TRP A 465 -24.03 9.53 14.74
C TRP A 465 -25.25 10.45 14.77
N THR A 466 -26.13 10.24 15.73
CA THR A 466 -27.35 11.03 15.97
C THR A 466 -27.31 11.68 17.35
N SER A 467 -28.12 12.70 17.56
CA SER A 467 -28.26 13.33 18.88
C SER A 467 -28.82 12.39 19.96
N THR A 468 -29.36 11.24 19.56
CA THR A 468 -29.83 10.16 20.44
C THR A 468 -28.77 9.12 20.80
N ASP A 469 -27.63 9.10 20.10
CA ASP A 469 -26.54 8.15 20.38
C ASP A 469 -25.80 8.58 21.65
N THR A 470 -25.96 7.83 22.73
CA THR A 470 -25.40 8.18 24.06
C THR A 470 -24.14 7.40 24.43
N ASN A 471 -23.67 6.50 23.57
CA ASN A 471 -22.52 5.63 23.79
C ASN A 471 -21.65 5.55 22.54
N GLY A 472 -20.38 5.14 22.70
CA GLY A 472 -19.42 5.01 21.62
C GLY A 472 -18.51 6.23 21.45
N ASP A 473 -17.59 6.12 20.49
CA ASP A 473 -16.56 7.13 20.24
C ASP A 473 -17.14 8.45 19.72
N ALA A 474 -18.28 8.38 19.02
CA ALA A 474 -19.12 9.52 18.69
C ALA A 474 -20.46 9.40 19.41
N SER A 475 -20.79 10.37 20.26
CA SER A 475 -21.99 10.34 21.10
C SER A 475 -22.40 11.74 21.54
N CYS A 476 -23.64 11.87 21.98
CA CYS A 476 -24.27 13.10 22.44
C CYS A 476 -24.90 12.92 23.82
N LYS A 477 -24.92 14.03 24.57
CA LYS A 477 -25.63 14.16 25.84
C LYS A 477 -26.60 15.32 25.74
N LEU A 478 -27.89 15.05 25.98
CA LEU A 478 -28.90 16.10 26.14
C LEU A 478 -28.65 16.86 27.45
N VAL A 479 -28.37 18.16 27.35
CA VAL A 479 -28.09 19.04 28.51
C VAL A 479 -29.17 20.10 28.75
N GLY A 480 -30.05 20.34 27.78
CA GLY A 480 -31.20 21.22 27.91
C GLY A 480 -32.33 20.78 26.99
N ASN A 481 -33.58 20.85 27.46
CA ASN A 481 -34.77 20.56 26.65
C ASN A 481 -35.94 21.42 27.14
N ASN A 482 -36.53 22.19 26.24
CA ASN A 482 -37.78 22.91 26.50
C ASN A 482 -38.87 22.64 25.45
N TRP A 483 -38.70 21.64 24.58
CA TRP A 483 -39.68 21.28 23.54
C TRP A 483 -41.07 20.96 24.11
N ASP A 484 -41.14 20.50 25.36
CA ASP A 484 -42.40 20.17 26.04
C ASP A 484 -43.14 21.40 26.63
N LYS A 485 -42.62 22.63 26.50
CA LYS A 485 -43.14 23.85 27.17
C LYS A 485 -43.97 24.78 26.26
N ASP A 486 -44.89 24.22 25.48
CA ASP A 486 -45.89 24.94 24.68
C ASP A 486 -45.48 25.45 23.27
N GLY A 487 -44.85 24.59 22.47
CA GLY A 487 -45.09 24.61 21.01
C GLY A 487 -43.98 23.97 20.19
N PRO A 488 -44.29 23.31 19.05
CA PRO A 488 -45.30 23.72 18.07
C PRO A 488 -46.33 22.63 17.65
N LYS A 489 -47.61 23.01 17.65
CA LYS A 489 -48.53 22.79 16.52
C LYS A 489 -49.61 23.89 16.52
N GLY A 490 -49.72 24.64 15.41
CA GLY A 490 -50.81 25.61 15.15
C GLY A 490 -50.55 27.09 15.48
N CYS A 491 -49.29 27.53 15.59
CA CYS A 491 -48.90 28.82 16.21
C CYS A 491 -49.50 30.09 15.57
N PRO A 492 -50.14 30.95 16.37
CA PRO A 492 -49.68 32.33 16.50
C PRO A 492 -49.24 32.63 17.96
N ASN A 493 -48.04 33.21 18.13
CA ASN A 493 -47.39 33.64 19.39
C ASN A 493 -46.66 32.57 20.25
N ALA A 494 -46.43 31.35 19.78
CA ALA A 494 -45.54 30.42 20.48
C ALA A 494 -44.08 30.87 20.33
N MET A 495 -43.31 30.81 21.41
CA MET A 495 -41.87 31.07 21.37
C MET A 495 -41.15 29.89 20.70
N ALA A 496 -39.99 30.15 20.09
CA ALA A 496 -39.14 29.07 19.61
C ALA A 496 -38.74 28.16 20.79
N VAL A 497 -38.75 26.85 20.54
CA VAL A 497 -38.31 25.85 21.51
C VAL A 497 -36.97 25.28 21.10
N THR A 498 -36.17 24.88 22.08
CA THR A 498 -34.79 24.45 21.94
C THR A 498 -34.49 23.15 22.68
N ARG A 499 -33.56 22.38 22.09
CA ARG A 499 -32.85 21.26 22.72
C ARG A 499 -31.36 21.51 22.61
N THR A 500 -30.64 21.34 23.70
CA THR A 500 -29.18 21.55 23.74
C THR A 500 -28.49 20.22 23.96
N PHE A 501 -27.54 19.91 23.08
CA PHE A 501 -26.73 18.71 23.13
C PHE A 501 -25.25 19.07 23.23
N GLU A 502 -24.53 18.32 24.07
CA GLU A 502 -23.07 18.26 24.07
C GLU A 502 -22.67 16.95 23.42
N CYS A 503 -22.08 17.01 22.24
CA CYS A 503 -21.60 15.83 21.53
C CYS A 503 -20.08 15.79 21.48
N GLN A 504 -19.55 14.59 21.34
CA GLN A 504 -18.15 14.29 21.14
C GLN A 504 -17.97 13.39 19.93
N TYR A 505 -16.82 13.49 19.26
CA TYR A 505 -16.48 12.63 18.12
C TYR A 505 -14.96 12.58 17.90
N PRO A 506 -14.44 11.50 17.27
CA PRO A 506 -13.03 11.40 16.93
C PRO A 506 -12.61 12.44 15.87
N CYS A 507 -11.49 13.10 16.11
CA CYS A 507 -10.87 14.04 15.18
C CYS A 507 -9.34 14.06 15.36
N ALA A 508 -8.59 14.68 14.45
CA ALA A 508 -7.17 14.94 14.72
C ALA A 508 -7.00 16.06 15.77
N LYS A 509 -5.93 15.94 16.55
CA LYS A 509 -5.49 16.95 17.53
C LYS A 509 -4.60 18.03 16.95
#